data_AF-A0A8B7IJT7-F1
#
_entry.id   AF-A0A8B7IJT7-F1
#
_cell.length_a   1.000
_cell.length_b   1.000
_cell.length_c   1.000
_cell.angle_alpha   90.00
_cell.angle_beta   90.00
_cell.angle_gamma   90.00
#
_symmetry.space_group_name_H-M   'P 1'
#
loop_
_entity.id
_entity.type
_entity.pdbx_description
1 polymer ?
#
loop_
_entity_poly.entity_id
_entity_poly.type
_entity_poly.pdbx_seq_one_letter_code
_entity_poly.pdbx_strand_id
1 'polypeptide(L)'
;MVRAGQDLLRESCSDRRWVIAADCKRVTVLKYFLEALCGQEEPLLAFKGGKYVSVAPVPDAMGKEMGSQEGKQLEDQKEDDVLIEAFEDDSEAEGSGGEFDIKELRAKKQALARKVAEQQRRQDKIQAVLKDQSQVRQMELEIRPVFLVPDTNGFIDHLSSLATLLECRKFILVVPLIVINELDGLAKGPEMEHRAAGYARQVQERARKSIEFLEERFESRDNCLRALTSRGNELESISFRSEDTTGQQGNNDDLILSCCLHYCNDKAKDFMPSNKDDPIRLLREVVLLTDDRNLRVKALTRNVPVRDIPTFLKWAQEG
;
A
#
# COMPACT_ATOMS: atom_id res chain seq x y z
N MET A 1 17.80 0.77 -62.25
CA MET A 1 18.66 0.94 -61.07
C MET A 1 18.02 1.77 -59.95
N VAL A 2 17.31 2.88 -60.24
CA VAL A 2 16.80 3.80 -59.19
C VAL A 2 15.74 3.20 -58.23
N ARG A 3 14.83 2.33 -58.70
CA ARG A 3 13.76 1.78 -57.82
C ARG A 3 14.29 0.87 -56.69
N ALA A 4 15.23 -0.02 -56.97
CA ALA A 4 15.78 -0.95 -55.98
C ALA A 4 16.47 -0.25 -54.78
N GLY A 5 16.98 0.98 -54.96
CA GLY A 5 17.55 1.76 -53.86
C GLY A 5 16.51 2.40 -52.93
N GLN A 6 15.28 2.63 -53.41
CA GLN A 6 14.20 3.20 -52.59
C GLN A 6 13.56 2.14 -51.68
N ASP A 7 13.43 0.90 -52.15
CA ASP A 7 12.84 -0.19 -51.37
C ASP A 7 13.74 -0.59 -50.18
N LEU A 8 15.06 -0.75 -50.38
CA LEU A 8 16.02 -1.04 -49.29
C LEU A 8 16.03 0.04 -48.18
N LEU A 9 15.90 1.33 -48.56
CA LEU A 9 15.79 2.43 -47.60
C LEU A 9 14.47 2.40 -46.81
N ARG A 10 13.40 1.88 -47.41
CA ARG A 10 12.07 1.78 -46.81
C ARG A 10 11.96 0.59 -45.85
N GLU A 11 12.61 -0.52 -46.17
CA GLU A 11 12.78 -1.68 -45.28
C GLU A 11 13.62 -1.30 -44.06
N SER A 12 14.82 -0.73 -44.23
CA SER A 12 15.68 -0.32 -43.11
C SER A 12 15.04 0.73 -42.19
N CYS A 13 14.21 1.64 -42.72
CA CYS A 13 13.45 2.59 -41.90
C CYS A 13 12.29 1.91 -41.14
N SER A 14 11.69 0.85 -41.70
CA SER A 14 10.64 0.06 -41.04
C SER A 14 11.23 -0.79 -39.90
N ASP A 15 12.36 -1.45 -40.11
CA ASP A 15 13.06 -2.22 -39.07
C ASP A 15 13.47 -1.32 -37.89
N ARG A 16 14.05 -0.14 -38.15
CA ARG A 16 14.38 0.81 -37.08
C ARG A 16 13.14 1.25 -36.28
N ARG A 17 12.00 1.47 -36.94
CA ARG A 17 10.74 1.79 -36.25
C ARG A 17 10.19 0.60 -35.45
N TRP A 18 10.35 -0.62 -35.96
CA TRP A 18 9.91 -1.83 -35.28
C TRP A 18 10.76 -2.11 -34.04
N VAL A 19 12.08 -1.94 -34.11
CA VAL A 19 12.99 -2.01 -32.95
C VAL A 19 12.64 -0.93 -31.92
N ILE A 20 12.45 0.32 -32.33
CA ILE A 20 12.04 1.41 -31.41
C ILE A 20 10.68 1.08 -30.76
N ALA A 21 9.70 0.56 -31.49
CA ALA A 21 8.40 0.16 -30.93
C ALA A 21 8.52 -1.03 -29.96
N ALA A 22 9.40 -2.00 -30.25
CA ALA A 22 9.68 -3.14 -29.37
C ALA A 22 10.40 -2.70 -28.09
N ASP A 23 11.35 -1.75 -28.18
CA ASP A 23 12.03 -1.17 -27.03
C ASP A 23 11.09 -0.26 -26.21
N CYS A 24 10.25 0.55 -26.83
CA CYS A 24 9.19 1.27 -26.12
C CYS A 24 8.28 0.28 -25.37
N LYS A 25 7.86 -0.82 -26.00
CA LYS A 25 7.06 -1.86 -25.34
C LYS A 25 7.82 -2.53 -24.20
N ARG A 26 9.11 -2.83 -24.35
CA ARG A 26 9.98 -3.35 -23.26
C ARG A 26 10.10 -2.36 -22.11
N VAL A 27 10.35 -1.08 -22.39
CA VAL A 27 10.45 -0.02 -21.37
C VAL A 27 9.11 0.18 -20.65
N THR A 28 7.99 0.15 -21.36
CA THR A 28 6.65 0.23 -20.75
C THR A 28 6.35 -1.00 -19.88
N VAL A 29 6.66 -2.22 -20.34
CA VAL A 29 6.50 -3.45 -19.53
C VAL A 29 7.42 -3.44 -18.33
N LEU A 30 8.69 -3.04 -18.48
CA LEU A 30 9.64 -2.89 -17.37
C LEU A 30 9.19 -1.79 -16.40
N LYS A 31 8.61 -0.69 -16.90
CA LYS A 31 8.02 0.37 -16.06
C LYS A 31 6.85 -0.17 -15.25
N TYR A 32 5.87 -0.84 -15.86
CA TYR A 32 4.75 -1.42 -15.11
C TYR A 32 5.19 -2.54 -14.16
N PHE A 33 6.22 -3.31 -14.52
CA PHE A 33 6.80 -4.34 -13.66
C PHE A 33 7.58 -3.73 -12.48
N LEU A 34 8.29 -2.62 -12.70
CA LEU A 34 8.92 -1.84 -11.63
C LEU A 34 7.88 -1.11 -10.77
N GLU A 35 6.80 -0.59 -11.35
CA GLU A 35 5.67 -0.02 -10.60
C GLU A 35 4.89 -1.08 -9.82
N ALA A 36 4.95 -2.37 -10.22
CA ALA A 36 4.42 -3.49 -9.44
C ALA A 36 5.39 -3.97 -8.35
N LEU A 37 6.69 -4.06 -8.63
CA LEU A 37 7.73 -4.47 -7.65
C LEU A 37 8.00 -3.40 -6.60
N CYS A 38 8.01 -2.12 -6.99
CA CYS A 38 8.03 -0.96 -6.10
C CYS A 38 6.61 -0.50 -5.71
N GLY A 39 5.58 -1.28 -6.10
CA GLY A 39 4.16 -1.02 -5.84
C GLY A 39 3.71 -1.41 -4.43
N GLN A 40 4.59 -2.05 -3.65
CA GLN A 40 4.56 -1.92 -2.20
C GLN A 40 5.52 -0.79 -1.82
N GLU A 41 4.96 0.37 -1.52
CA GLU A 41 5.60 1.38 -0.69
C GLU A 41 5.98 0.69 0.62
N GLU A 42 7.29 0.49 0.88
CA GLU A 42 7.75 -0.17 2.12
C GLU A 42 7.07 0.51 3.32
N PRO A 43 6.50 -0.26 4.27
CA PRO A 43 5.71 0.33 5.34
C PRO A 43 6.56 1.33 6.11
N LEU A 44 6.24 2.62 5.95
CA LEU A 44 7.04 3.73 6.47
C LEU A 44 7.25 3.65 7.97
N LEU A 45 6.43 2.88 8.70
CA LEU A 45 6.68 2.46 10.07
C LEU A 45 6.57 0.94 10.21
N ALA A 46 7.56 0.32 10.86
CA ALA A 46 7.51 -1.05 11.36
C ALA A 46 7.33 -1.04 12.89
N PHE A 47 6.63 -2.04 13.43
CA PHE A 47 6.52 -2.23 14.89
C PHE A 47 7.60 -3.21 15.37
N LYS A 48 8.63 -2.71 16.05
CA LYS A 48 9.78 -3.52 16.52
C LYS A 48 10.03 -3.21 18.00
N GLY A 49 10.03 -4.23 18.85
CA GLY A 49 10.32 -4.08 20.29
C GLY A 49 9.29 -3.26 21.07
N GLY A 50 8.01 -3.27 20.69
CA GLY A 50 6.95 -2.54 21.40
C GLY A 50 6.78 -1.08 21.00
N LYS A 51 7.50 -0.60 19.98
CA LYS A 51 7.42 0.77 19.46
C LYS A 51 7.36 0.77 17.92
N TYR A 52 6.76 1.81 17.36
CA TYR A 52 6.82 2.08 15.92
C TYR A 52 8.14 2.79 15.58
N VAL A 53 8.83 2.33 14.54
CA VAL A 53 10.10 2.88 14.02
C VAL A 53 10.00 3.11 12.53
N SER A 54 10.52 4.26 12.06
CA SER A 54 10.48 4.60 10.63
C SER A 54 11.40 3.71 9.81
N VAL A 55 10.91 3.22 8.68
CA VAL A 55 11.68 2.40 7.71
C VAL A 55 12.02 3.21 6.43
N ALA A 56 11.56 4.46 6.35
CA ALA A 56 11.84 5.33 5.21
C ALA A 56 13.36 5.53 5.01
N PRO A 57 13.90 5.34 3.79
CA PRO A 57 15.26 5.73 3.47
C PRO A 57 15.42 7.23 3.74
N VAL A 58 16.34 7.60 4.64
CA VAL A 58 16.66 9.00 4.93
C VAL A 58 17.14 9.66 3.64
N PRO A 59 16.52 10.77 3.17
CA PRO A 59 17.03 11.47 2.00
C PRO A 59 18.43 12.03 2.30
N ASP A 60 19.42 11.66 1.47
CA ASP A 60 20.73 12.32 1.49
C ASP A 60 20.52 13.82 1.24
N ALA A 61 20.86 14.64 2.23
CA ALA A 61 20.53 16.07 2.26
C ALA A 61 21.37 16.90 1.27
N MET A 62 21.02 16.87 -0.02
CA MET A 62 21.42 17.89 -0.97
C MET A 62 20.42 19.05 -0.98
N GLY A 63 20.79 20.16 -0.33
CA GLY A 63 20.03 21.42 -0.38
C GLY A 63 19.75 22.01 1.00
N LYS A 64 20.72 22.75 1.57
CA LYS A 64 20.41 23.73 2.62
C LYS A 64 19.82 24.98 1.96
N GLU A 65 18.58 25.35 2.29
CA GLU A 65 18.19 26.75 2.47
C GLU A 65 17.20 26.91 3.64
N MET A 66 17.70 27.52 4.72
CA MET A 66 17.08 28.64 5.43
C MET A 66 15.60 28.53 5.91
N GLY A 67 15.41 28.23 7.20
CA GLY A 67 14.13 28.36 7.93
C GLY A 67 14.29 27.91 9.39
N SER A 68 13.76 28.67 10.35
CA SER A 68 14.13 28.57 11.79
C SER A 68 13.00 28.10 12.72
N GLN A 69 13.41 27.61 13.91
CA GLN A 69 12.60 27.34 15.13
C GLN A 69 11.72 26.07 15.12
N GLU A 70 11.48 25.36 16.22
CA GLU A 70 12.14 25.22 17.54
C GLU A 70 11.64 23.91 18.18
N GLY A 71 12.44 23.20 19.00
CA GLY A 71 11.97 21.99 19.70
C GLY A 71 13.07 21.16 20.36
N LYS A 72 13.37 21.41 21.64
CA LYS A 72 14.37 20.68 22.44
C LYS A 72 13.76 19.49 23.19
N GLN A 73 14.46 18.34 23.16
CA GLN A 73 14.81 17.45 24.29
C GLN A 73 15.54 16.22 23.68
N LEU A 74 16.84 15.98 23.92
CA LEU A 74 17.47 15.41 25.14
C LEU A 74 16.91 14.00 25.46
N GLU A 75 17.68 12.93 25.64
CA GLU A 75 19.14 12.76 25.74
C GLU A 75 19.53 11.28 25.47
N ASP A 76 20.85 10.97 25.50
CA ASP A 76 21.55 9.67 25.46
C ASP A 76 22.22 9.23 24.14
N GLN A 77 23.51 8.85 24.09
CA GLN A 77 24.74 9.19 24.85
C GLN A 77 25.87 8.33 24.24
N LYS A 78 26.88 8.96 23.60
CA LYS A 78 28.24 8.42 23.33
C LYS A 78 28.25 7.13 22.45
N GLU A 79 29.34 6.58 21.91
CA GLU A 79 30.78 6.86 21.87
C GLU A 79 31.20 6.80 20.36
N ASP A 80 32.16 7.54 19.82
CA ASP A 80 32.94 8.69 20.32
C ASP A 80 33.45 9.54 19.12
N ASP A 81 34.07 10.71 19.38
CA ASP A 81 34.73 11.54 18.35
C ASP A 81 36.13 11.97 18.83
N VAL A 82 37.17 11.41 18.20
CA VAL A 82 38.56 11.64 18.59
C VAL A 82 38.98 13.05 18.16
N LEU A 83 39.11 13.94 19.14
CA LEU A 83 39.72 15.25 18.98
C LEU A 83 41.17 15.09 18.51
N ILE A 84 41.39 15.18 17.20
CA ILE A 84 42.74 15.32 16.66
C ILE A 84 43.10 16.81 16.73
N GLU A 85 43.91 17.14 17.72
CA GLU A 85 44.53 18.46 17.87
C GLU A 85 45.25 18.85 16.57
N ALA A 86 44.95 20.05 16.07
CA ALA A 86 45.75 20.64 15.01
C ALA A 86 47.08 21.09 15.63
N PHE A 87 48.16 20.35 15.36
CA PHE A 87 49.50 20.87 15.57
C PHE A 87 49.70 22.08 14.65
N GLU A 88 49.75 23.26 15.25
CA GLU A 88 50.36 24.44 14.63
C GLU A 88 51.86 24.19 14.56
N ASP A 89 52.36 23.93 13.35
CA ASP A 89 53.80 23.87 13.06
C ASP A 89 54.21 25.19 12.39
N ASP A 90 54.91 26.01 13.16
CA ASP A 90 55.36 27.35 12.77
C ASP A 90 56.68 27.24 11.99
N SER A 91 56.63 27.48 10.68
CA SER A 91 57.83 27.66 9.87
C SER A 91 57.58 28.52 8.63
N GLU A 92 57.92 29.81 8.74
CA GLU A 92 58.13 30.73 7.63
C GLU A 92 59.29 30.25 6.73
N ALA A 93 59.01 29.93 5.47
CA ALA A 93 60.01 29.80 4.41
C ALA A 93 59.39 30.03 3.02
N GLU A 94 59.86 31.06 2.31
CA GLU A 94 59.47 31.30 0.91
C GLU A 94 60.00 30.19 -0.02
N GLY A 95 59.14 29.65 -0.89
CA GLY A 95 59.60 29.01 -2.12
C GLY A 95 58.77 27.87 -2.70
N SER A 96 58.42 28.01 -3.98
CA SER A 96 58.01 26.95 -4.91
C SER A 96 56.60 26.34 -4.75
N GLY A 97 55.82 26.42 -5.84
CA GLY A 97 54.43 25.95 -5.93
C GLY A 97 54.21 24.43 -5.85
N GLY A 98 55.23 23.63 -5.52
CA GLY A 98 55.08 22.19 -5.27
C GLY A 98 54.46 21.88 -3.90
N GLU A 99 54.66 22.74 -2.89
CA GLU A 99 54.17 22.45 -1.53
C GLU A 99 52.64 22.59 -1.41
N PHE A 100 52.07 23.55 -2.14
CA PHE A 100 50.61 23.74 -2.26
C PHE A 100 49.95 22.51 -2.91
N ASP A 101 50.54 21.97 -3.98
CA ASP A 101 50.05 20.77 -4.67
C ASP A 101 50.09 19.53 -3.74
N ILE A 102 51.16 19.36 -2.95
CA ILE A 102 51.25 18.27 -1.97
C ILE A 102 50.17 18.41 -0.88
N LYS A 103 49.90 19.63 -0.39
CA LYS A 103 48.83 19.91 0.58
C LYS A 103 47.43 19.63 -0.04
N GLU A 104 47.19 20.05 -1.28
CA GLU A 104 45.93 19.79 -1.99
C GLU A 104 45.71 18.29 -2.29
N LEU A 105 46.75 17.56 -2.71
CA LEU A 105 46.70 16.11 -2.95
C LEU A 105 46.42 15.33 -1.65
N ARG A 106 46.97 15.75 -0.50
CA ARG A 106 46.63 15.17 0.81
C ARG A 106 45.15 15.40 1.17
N ALA A 107 44.63 16.62 0.96
CA ALA A 107 43.21 16.92 1.17
C ALA A 107 42.29 16.10 0.25
N LYS A 108 42.62 15.99 -1.04
CA LYS A 108 41.91 15.14 -2.02
C LYS A 108 41.93 13.66 -1.60
N LYS A 109 43.07 13.13 -1.13
CA LYS A 109 43.18 11.76 -0.62
C LYS A 109 42.28 11.53 0.60
N GLN A 110 42.24 12.46 1.54
CA GLN A 110 41.41 12.35 2.75
C GLN A 110 39.91 12.45 2.42
N ALA A 111 39.53 13.35 1.50
CA ALA A 111 38.15 13.46 1.01
C ALA A 111 37.70 12.18 0.26
N LEU A 112 38.57 11.58 -0.55
CA LEU A 112 38.27 10.34 -1.24
C LEU A 112 38.15 9.16 -0.26
N ALA A 113 39.02 9.07 0.74
CA ALA A 113 38.93 8.06 1.80
C ALA A 113 37.61 8.17 2.60
N ARG A 114 37.14 9.39 2.90
CA ARG A 114 35.82 9.61 3.51
C ARG A 114 34.68 9.10 2.62
N LYS A 115 34.70 9.40 1.32
CA LYS A 115 33.68 8.90 0.35
C LYS A 115 33.68 7.38 0.24
N VAL A 116 34.85 6.73 0.23
CA VAL A 116 34.95 5.27 0.21
C VAL A 116 34.41 4.65 1.50
N ALA A 117 34.74 5.21 2.66
CA ALA A 117 34.21 4.74 3.94
C ALA A 117 32.68 4.91 4.05
N GLU A 118 32.13 5.99 3.49
CA GLU A 118 30.69 6.25 3.40
C GLU A 118 29.99 5.25 2.45
N GLN A 119 30.58 4.98 1.27
CA GLN A 119 30.09 3.96 0.35
C GLN A 119 30.13 2.56 0.98
N GLN A 120 31.19 2.21 1.70
CA GLN A 120 31.29 0.93 2.40
C GLN A 120 30.20 0.81 3.48
N ARG A 121 30.03 1.81 4.35
CA ARG A 121 28.94 1.85 5.33
C ARG A 121 27.55 1.72 4.69
N ARG A 122 27.34 2.29 3.51
CA ARG A 122 26.09 2.14 2.74
C ARG A 122 25.91 0.72 2.21
N GLN A 123 26.97 0.10 1.68
CA GLN A 123 26.94 -1.31 1.24
C GLN A 123 26.69 -2.27 2.42
N ASP A 124 27.36 -2.07 3.56
CA ASP A 124 27.20 -2.90 4.75
C ASP A 124 25.77 -2.81 5.30
N LYS A 125 25.17 -1.61 5.32
CA LYS A 125 23.75 -1.40 5.66
C LYS A 125 22.81 -2.13 4.71
N ILE A 126 23.02 -2.01 3.39
CA ILE A 126 22.21 -2.71 2.38
C ILE A 126 22.33 -4.23 2.56
N GLN A 127 23.54 -4.73 2.77
CA GLN A 127 23.79 -6.17 2.98
C GLN A 127 23.19 -6.68 4.29
N ALA A 128 23.14 -5.85 5.35
CA ALA A 128 22.45 -6.17 6.59
C ALA A 128 20.92 -6.26 6.39
N VAL A 129 20.30 -5.31 5.69
CA VAL A 129 18.86 -5.35 5.37
C VAL A 129 18.51 -6.57 4.52
N LEU A 130 19.31 -6.87 3.48
CA LEU A 130 19.12 -8.08 2.65
C LEU A 130 19.26 -9.38 3.46
N LYS A 131 20.17 -9.41 4.44
CA LYS A 131 20.29 -10.57 5.36
C LYS A 131 19.09 -10.68 6.31
N ASP A 132 18.60 -9.57 6.88
CA ASP A 132 17.41 -9.55 7.74
C ASP A 132 16.17 -10.05 6.95
N GLN A 133 15.97 -9.53 5.73
CA GLN A 133 14.93 -10.00 4.81
C GLN A 133 15.08 -11.50 4.46
N SER A 134 16.30 -12.01 4.28
CA SER A 134 16.51 -13.45 4.02
C SER A 134 16.21 -14.38 5.22
N GLN A 135 16.08 -13.83 6.43
CA GLN A 135 15.68 -14.58 7.63
C GLN A 135 14.18 -14.45 7.94
N VAL A 136 13.49 -13.47 7.34
CA VAL A 136 12.03 -13.40 7.39
C VAL A 136 11.47 -14.50 6.49
N ARG A 137 10.89 -15.55 7.09
CA ARG A 137 10.19 -16.60 6.35
C ARG A 137 9.12 -15.99 5.45
N GLN A 138 9.18 -16.32 4.16
CA GLN A 138 8.21 -15.87 3.17
C GLN A 138 6.81 -16.35 3.55
N MET A 139 5.88 -15.42 3.70
CA MET A 139 4.47 -15.68 3.96
C MET A 139 3.69 -15.48 2.66
N GLU A 140 2.96 -16.51 2.25
CA GLU A 140 2.19 -16.56 1.00
C GLU A 140 0.70 -16.62 1.33
N LEU A 141 -0.12 -15.87 0.60
CA LEU A 141 -1.58 -15.92 0.74
C LEU A 141 -2.15 -16.77 -0.39
N GLU A 142 -2.81 -17.88 -0.04
CA GLU A 142 -3.62 -18.64 -0.98
C GLU A 142 -5.04 -18.06 -0.98
N ILE A 143 -5.37 -17.30 -2.02
CA ILE A 143 -6.62 -16.54 -2.10
C ILE A 143 -7.67 -17.36 -2.86
N ARG A 144 -8.77 -17.71 -2.19
CA ARG A 144 -9.91 -18.44 -2.78
C ARG A 144 -11.22 -17.71 -2.44
N PRO A 145 -11.63 -16.68 -3.19
CA PRO A 145 -12.72 -15.79 -2.79
C PRO A 145 -14.06 -16.53 -2.62
N VAL A 146 -14.61 -16.46 -1.41
CA VAL A 146 -15.96 -16.92 -1.05
C VAL A 146 -16.76 -15.76 -0.45
N PHE A 147 -16.16 -15.01 0.49
CA PHE A 147 -16.77 -13.87 1.17
C PHE A 147 -16.28 -12.56 0.56
N LEU A 148 -17.21 -11.67 0.21
CA LEU A 148 -16.93 -10.36 -0.35
C LEU A 148 -17.42 -9.28 0.61
N VAL A 149 -16.52 -8.43 1.10
CA VAL A 149 -16.84 -7.36 2.05
C VAL A 149 -16.75 -6.02 1.32
N PRO A 150 -17.86 -5.38 0.93
CA PRO A 150 -17.85 -4.03 0.37
C PRO A 150 -17.78 -2.95 1.46
N ASP A 151 -17.19 -1.80 1.12
CA ASP A 151 -17.34 -0.56 1.88
C ASP A 151 -18.55 0.27 1.41
N THR A 152 -18.80 1.40 2.08
CA THR A 152 -19.89 2.33 1.76
C THR A 152 -19.77 2.91 0.35
N ASN A 153 -18.56 3.26 -0.09
CA ASN A 153 -18.32 3.80 -1.43
C ASN A 153 -18.66 2.76 -2.52
N GLY A 154 -18.39 1.47 -2.26
CA GLY A 154 -18.76 0.37 -3.13
C GLY A 154 -20.27 0.32 -3.45
N PHE A 155 -21.11 0.63 -2.47
CA PHE A 155 -22.55 0.80 -2.70
C PHE A 155 -22.91 2.11 -3.40
N ILE A 156 -22.25 3.23 -3.08
CA ILE A 156 -22.55 4.53 -3.69
C ILE A 156 -22.16 4.59 -5.18
N ASP A 157 -21.04 3.98 -5.57
CA ASP A 157 -20.48 4.07 -6.92
C ASP A 157 -20.70 2.81 -7.77
N HIS A 158 -20.80 1.62 -7.16
CA HIS A 158 -20.78 0.33 -7.88
C HIS A 158 -21.95 -0.62 -7.55
N LEU A 159 -23.10 -0.10 -7.11
CA LEU A 159 -24.29 -0.90 -6.74
C LEU A 159 -24.68 -1.97 -7.77
N SER A 160 -24.67 -1.65 -9.07
CA SER A 160 -24.99 -2.59 -10.16
C SER A 160 -23.97 -3.73 -10.28
N SER A 161 -22.70 -3.45 -10.01
CA SER A 161 -21.63 -4.46 -9.98
C SER A 161 -21.79 -5.38 -8.77
N LEU A 162 -22.13 -4.84 -7.60
CA LEU A 162 -22.44 -5.63 -6.40
C LEU A 162 -23.68 -6.52 -6.59
N ALA A 163 -24.74 -5.99 -7.22
CA ALA A 163 -25.91 -6.78 -7.59
C ALA A 163 -25.54 -7.94 -8.54
N THR A 164 -24.70 -7.68 -9.55
CA THR A 164 -24.21 -8.71 -10.48
C THR A 164 -23.38 -9.79 -9.76
N LEU A 165 -22.53 -9.39 -8.80
CA LEU A 165 -21.75 -10.33 -7.97
C LEU A 165 -22.64 -11.18 -7.05
N LEU A 166 -23.72 -10.63 -6.51
CA LEU A 166 -24.70 -11.37 -5.73
C LEU A 166 -25.48 -12.36 -6.61
N GLU A 167 -25.91 -11.92 -7.79
CA GLU A 167 -26.71 -12.71 -8.73
C GLU A 167 -25.94 -13.87 -9.38
N CYS A 168 -24.61 -13.81 -9.46
CA CYS A 168 -23.81 -14.91 -9.99
C CYS A 168 -23.75 -16.16 -9.08
N ARG A 169 -24.21 -16.06 -7.83
CA ARG A 169 -24.27 -17.15 -6.83
C ARG A 169 -22.95 -17.85 -6.49
N LYS A 170 -21.80 -17.33 -6.97
CA LYS A 170 -20.45 -17.86 -6.66
C LYS A 170 -19.92 -17.41 -5.29
N PHE A 171 -20.43 -16.30 -4.76
CA PHE A 171 -19.90 -15.63 -3.58
C PHE A 171 -21.00 -15.28 -2.57
N ILE A 172 -20.59 -14.97 -1.35
CA ILE A 172 -21.42 -14.44 -0.27
C ILE A 172 -21.00 -12.98 -0.05
N LEU A 173 -21.90 -12.05 -0.32
CA LEU A 173 -21.70 -10.63 -0.01
C LEU A 173 -21.98 -10.43 1.49
N VAL A 174 -20.96 -10.03 2.24
CA VAL A 174 -21.04 -9.79 3.69
C VAL A 174 -20.91 -8.30 3.95
N VAL A 175 -22.02 -7.66 4.30
CA VAL A 175 -22.08 -6.22 4.52
C VAL A 175 -21.80 -5.91 5.99
N PRO A 176 -20.73 -5.16 6.33
CA PRO A 176 -20.53 -4.71 7.70
C PRO A 176 -21.70 -3.83 8.15
N LEU A 177 -22.25 -4.04 9.35
CA LEU A 177 -23.41 -3.29 9.83
C LEU A 177 -23.14 -1.77 9.89
N ILE A 178 -21.89 -1.38 10.12
CA ILE A 178 -21.45 0.03 10.05
C ILE A 178 -21.68 0.66 8.66
N VAL A 179 -21.50 -0.11 7.57
CA VAL A 179 -21.74 0.35 6.19
C VAL A 179 -23.23 0.60 5.96
N ILE A 180 -24.10 -0.26 6.50
CA ILE A 180 -25.56 -0.07 6.42
C ILE A 180 -25.98 1.19 7.20
N ASN A 181 -25.41 1.40 8.39
CA ASN A 181 -25.68 2.58 9.21
C ASN A 181 -25.19 3.88 8.56
N GLU A 182 -24.04 3.86 7.87
CA GLU A 182 -23.57 4.99 7.06
C GLU A 182 -24.51 5.28 5.88
N LEU A 183 -24.95 4.24 5.15
CA LEU A 183 -25.90 4.38 4.04
C LEU A 183 -27.25 4.94 4.52
N ASP A 184 -27.77 4.51 5.68
CA ASP A 184 -28.96 5.12 6.30
C ASP A 184 -28.76 6.61 6.62
N GLY A 185 -27.59 6.98 7.13
CA GLY A 185 -27.23 8.38 7.41
C GLY A 185 -27.18 9.22 6.14
N LEU A 186 -26.54 8.70 5.09
CA LEU A 186 -26.47 9.34 3.78
C LEU A 186 -27.84 9.46 3.10
N ALA A 187 -28.71 8.45 3.24
CA ALA A 187 -30.05 8.44 2.67
C ALA A 187 -31.00 9.45 3.35
N LYS A 188 -30.86 9.67 4.66
CA LYS A 188 -31.59 10.73 5.40
C LYS A 188 -31.16 12.14 4.95
N GLY A 189 -29.87 12.32 4.68
CA GLY A 189 -29.29 13.60 4.27
C GLY A 189 -29.19 14.62 5.43
N PRO A 190 -28.63 15.82 5.18
CA PRO A 190 -28.45 16.83 6.21
C PRO A 190 -29.79 17.45 6.64
N GLU A 191 -30.10 17.41 7.95
CA GLU A 191 -31.40 17.81 8.51
C GLU A 191 -31.78 19.29 8.30
N MET A 192 -30.84 20.18 7.94
CA MET A 192 -31.06 21.64 8.04
C MET A 192 -30.77 22.48 6.78
N GLU A 193 -30.42 21.89 5.62
CA GLU A 193 -30.09 22.70 4.42
C GLU A 193 -30.80 22.27 3.12
N HIS A 194 -31.88 22.99 2.77
CA HIS A 194 -32.49 22.95 1.44
C HIS A 194 -31.54 23.35 0.28
N ARG A 195 -30.30 23.76 0.58
CA ARG A 195 -29.21 24.10 -0.36
C ARG A 195 -28.15 23.00 -0.52
N ALA A 196 -28.41 21.76 -0.10
CA ALA A 196 -27.56 20.62 -0.41
C ALA A 196 -27.13 20.62 -1.89
N ALA A 197 -25.81 20.73 -2.13
CA ALA A 197 -25.24 20.85 -3.46
C ALA A 197 -25.63 19.67 -4.36
N GLY A 198 -25.63 19.87 -5.69
CA GLY A 198 -26.11 18.87 -6.64
C GLY A 198 -25.42 17.50 -6.54
N TYR A 199 -24.18 17.45 -6.02
CA TYR A 199 -23.48 16.22 -5.70
C TYR A 199 -24.04 15.49 -4.47
N ALA A 200 -24.30 16.21 -3.36
CA ALA A 200 -24.83 15.64 -2.13
C ALA A 200 -26.20 14.97 -2.34
N ARG A 201 -27.07 15.57 -3.16
CA ARG A 201 -28.36 14.95 -3.54
C ARG A 201 -28.20 13.67 -4.36
N GLN A 202 -27.16 13.58 -5.20
CA GLN A 202 -26.87 12.35 -5.95
C GLN A 202 -26.38 11.23 -5.03
N VAL A 203 -25.50 11.55 -4.07
CA VAL A 203 -25.05 10.59 -3.05
C VAL A 203 -26.21 10.12 -2.19
N GLN A 204 -27.10 11.02 -1.76
CA GLN A 204 -28.31 10.68 -1.01
C GLN A 204 -29.22 9.69 -1.76
N GLU A 205 -29.51 9.95 -3.05
CA GLU A 205 -30.36 9.06 -3.86
C GLU A 205 -29.67 7.71 -4.17
N ARG A 206 -28.35 7.70 -4.34
CA ARG A 206 -27.56 6.45 -4.44
C ARG A 206 -27.63 5.64 -3.15
N ALA A 207 -27.45 6.28 -1.99
CA ALA A 207 -27.57 5.65 -0.68
C ALA A 207 -28.98 5.06 -0.47
N ARG A 208 -30.03 5.83 -0.81
CA ARG A 208 -31.43 5.36 -0.75
C ARG A 208 -31.65 4.09 -1.58
N LYS A 209 -31.14 4.05 -2.83
CA LYS A 209 -31.20 2.86 -3.69
C LYS A 209 -30.41 1.68 -3.14
N SER A 210 -29.29 1.92 -2.48
CA SER A 210 -28.48 0.87 -1.86
C SER A 210 -29.18 0.26 -0.64
N ILE A 211 -29.85 1.07 0.18
CA ILE A 211 -30.70 0.57 1.28
C ILE A 211 -31.89 -0.21 0.71
N GLU A 212 -32.60 0.32 -0.29
CA GLU A 212 -33.74 -0.35 -0.95
C GLU A 212 -33.33 -1.73 -1.52
N PHE A 213 -32.17 -1.82 -2.19
CA PHE A 213 -31.59 -3.09 -2.66
C PHE A 213 -31.26 -4.06 -1.52
N LEU A 214 -30.65 -3.59 -0.43
CA LEU A 214 -30.31 -4.44 0.71
C LEU A 214 -31.58 -4.97 1.39
N GLU A 215 -32.56 -4.11 1.64
CA GLU A 215 -33.83 -4.47 2.29
C GLU A 215 -34.60 -5.52 1.47
N GLU A 216 -34.75 -5.33 0.15
CA GLU A 216 -35.36 -6.32 -0.75
C GLU A 216 -34.67 -7.70 -0.66
N ARG A 217 -33.33 -7.72 -0.62
CA ARG A 217 -32.54 -8.97 -0.61
C ARG A 217 -32.53 -9.66 0.77
N PHE A 218 -32.63 -8.91 1.86
CA PHE A 218 -32.84 -9.50 3.20
C PHE A 218 -34.28 -9.99 3.39
N GLU A 219 -35.29 -9.26 2.92
CA GLU A 219 -36.69 -9.68 2.99
C GLU A 219 -36.97 -10.95 2.17
N SER A 220 -36.35 -11.06 0.98
CA SER A 220 -36.39 -12.28 0.16
C SER A 220 -35.49 -13.42 0.66
N ARG A 221 -34.75 -13.21 1.77
CA ARG A 221 -33.83 -14.17 2.40
C ARG A 221 -32.78 -14.72 1.44
N ASP A 222 -32.08 -13.82 0.75
CA ASP A 222 -31.03 -14.23 -0.19
C ASP A 222 -29.84 -14.89 0.54
N ASN A 223 -29.68 -16.20 0.36
CA ASN A 223 -28.60 -17.01 0.98
C ASN A 223 -27.17 -16.51 0.66
N CYS A 224 -27.01 -15.70 -0.39
CA CYS A 224 -25.73 -15.11 -0.80
C CYS A 224 -25.51 -13.71 -0.19
N LEU A 225 -26.42 -13.18 0.63
CA LEU A 225 -26.28 -11.91 1.33
C LEU A 225 -26.28 -12.12 2.85
N ARG A 226 -25.35 -11.48 3.56
CA ARG A 226 -25.31 -11.44 5.03
C ARG A 226 -24.98 -10.04 5.50
N ALA A 227 -25.47 -9.66 6.67
CA ALA A 227 -24.92 -8.52 7.40
C ALA A 227 -24.11 -9.06 8.59
N LEU A 228 -22.97 -8.43 8.90
CA LEU A 228 -22.15 -8.79 10.06
C LEU A 228 -22.10 -7.61 11.03
N THR A 229 -22.50 -7.83 12.28
CA THR A 229 -22.38 -6.80 13.31
C THR A 229 -20.92 -6.64 13.75
N SER A 230 -20.60 -5.50 14.35
CA SER A 230 -19.25 -5.19 14.83
C SER A 230 -18.72 -6.18 15.88
N ARG A 231 -19.60 -6.96 16.52
CA ARG A 231 -19.28 -8.04 17.47
C ARG A 231 -19.10 -9.41 16.80
N GLY A 232 -19.21 -9.50 15.47
CA GLY A 232 -19.07 -10.74 14.70
C GLY A 232 -20.31 -11.64 14.69
N ASN A 233 -21.51 -11.08 14.92
CA ASN A 233 -22.76 -11.83 14.74
C ASN A 233 -23.23 -11.70 13.29
N GLU A 234 -23.57 -12.80 12.63
CA GLU A 234 -24.26 -12.77 11.35
C GLU A 234 -25.76 -12.44 11.55
N LEU A 235 -26.30 -11.58 10.71
CA LEU A 235 -27.72 -11.21 10.69
C LEU A 235 -28.37 -11.68 9.38
N GLU A 236 -29.48 -12.41 9.51
CA GLU A 236 -30.36 -12.82 8.41
C GLU A 236 -31.42 -11.74 8.07
N SER A 237 -31.51 -10.66 8.85
CA SER A 237 -32.44 -9.55 8.66
C SER A 237 -31.86 -8.24 9.19
N ILE A 238 -32.17 -7.14 8.50
CA ILE A 238 -31.74 -5.78 8.85
C ILE A 238 -32.89 -4.84 9.20
N SER A 239 -34.11 -5.36 9.40
CA SER A 239 -35.31 -4.56 9.69
C SER A 239 -35.23 -3.79 11.03
N PHE A 240 -34.44 -4.30 11.98
CA PHE A 240 -34.14 -3.65 13.26
C PHE A 240 -32.63 -3.65 13.49
N ARG A 241 -31.95 -2.65 12.93
CA ARG A 241 -30.48 -2.62 12.75
C ARG A 241 -29.70 -1.73 13.73
N SER A 242 -30.27 -1.43 14.90
CA SER A 242 -29.59 -0.67 15.95
C SER A 242 -28.56 -1.52 16.69
N GLU A 243 -27.27 -1.18 16.58
CA GLU A 243 -26.21 -1.77 17.41
C GLU A 243 -25.69 -0.77 18.46
N ASP A 244 -25.50 -1.24 19.69
CA ASP A 244 -24.88 -0.45 20.75
C ASP A 244 -23.36 -0.40 20.55
N THR A 245 -22.90 0.73 20.01
CA THR A 245 -21.49 1.05 19.77
C THR A 245 -20.79 1.65 21.00
N THR A 246 -21.48 1.80 22.14
CA THR A 246 -20.83 2.34 23.35
C THR A 246 -19.72 1.39 23.82
N GLY A 247 -18.50 1.92 23.89
CA GLY A 247 -17.28 1.15 24.22
C GLY A 247 -16.51 0.59 23.03
N GLN A 248 -16.92 0.81 21.78
CA GLN A 248 -16.12 0.42 20.62
C GLN A 248 -14.96 1.39 20.36
N GLN A 249 -13.76 0.83 20.23
CA GLN A 249 -12.54 1.56 19.90
C GLN A 249 -12.15 1.27 18.46
N GLY A 250 -12.11 2.31 17.63
CA GLY A 250 -11.74 2.22 16.21
C GLY A 250 -12.43 3.30 15.39
N ASN A 251 -11.95 3.51 14.16
CA ASN A 251 -12.70 4.19 13.12
C ASN A 251 -13.55 3.17 12.32
N ASN A 252 -14.39 3.66 11.42
CA ASN A 252 -15.29 2.80 10.65
C ASN A 252 -14.52 1.81 9.74
N ASP A 253 -13.35 2.19 9.21
CA ASP A 253 -12.45 1.25 8.50
C ASP A 253 -12.04 0.08 9.40
N ASP A 254 -11.75 0.33 10.68
CA ASP A 254 -11.34 -0.73 11.62
C ASP A 254 -12.49 -1.72 11.88
N LEU A 255 -13.75 -1.27 11.79
CA LEU A 255 -14.95 -2.12 11.85
C LEU A 255 -15.19 -2.89 10.53
N ILE A 256 -14.89 -2.29 9.37
CA ILE A 256 -14.92 -2.99 8.08
C ILE A 256 -13.81 -4.07 8.04
N LEU A 257 -12.64 -3.77 8.61
CA LEU A 257 -11.52 -4.70 8.72
C LEU A 257 -11.77 -5.80 9.76
N SER A 258 -12.46 -5.52 10.88
CA SER A 258 -12.85 -6.57 11.82
C SER A 258 -13.87 -7.54 11.18
N CYS A 259 -14.77 -7.02 10.34
CA CYS A 259 -15.64 -7.85 9.50
C CYS A 259 -14.84 -8.75 8.54
N CYS A 260 -13.81 -8.22 7.87
CA CYS A 260 -12.92 -9.05 7.04
C CYS A 260 -12.19 -10.12 7.87
N LEU A 261 -11.61 -9.73 9.01
CA LEU A 261 -10.84 -10.62 9.88
C LEU A 261 -11.69 -11.73 10.53
N HIS A 262 -13.00 -11.54 10.68
CA HIS A 262 -13.92 -12.59 11.13
C HIS A 262 -13.83 -13.86 10.26
N TYR A 263 -13.58 -13.71 8.96
CA TYR A 263 -13.44 -14.81 8.01
C TYR A 263 -11.98 -15.28 7.81
N CYS A 264 -11.01 -14.65 8.49
CA CYS A 264 -9.63 -15.14 8.56
C CYS A 264 -9.51 -16.19 9.68
N ASN A 265 -9.94 -17.43 9.41
CA ASN A 265 -9.95 -18.57 10.36
C ASN A 265 -8.53 -19.16 10.60
N ASP A 266 -7.58 -18.30 10.94
CA ASP A 266 -6.17 -18.61 11.17
C ASP A 266 -5.98 -19.45 12.44
N LYS A 267 -5.44 -20.66 12.32
CA LYS A 267 -5.10 -21.52 13.47
C LYS A 267 -3.58 -21.59 13.64
N ALA A 268 -3.11 -21.79 14.86
CA ALA A 268 -1.67 -21.85 15.17
C ALA A 268 -0.89 -22.87 14.30
N LYS A 269 -1.56 -23.96 13.87
CA LYS A 269 -0.99 -24.96 12.93
C LYS A 269 -0.73 -24.42 11.52
N ASP A 270 -1.47 -23.41 11.07
CA ASP A 270 -1.38 -22.88 9.70
C ASP A 270 -0.12 -21.98 9.55
N PHE A 271 0.43 -21.49 10.67
CA PHE A 271 1.73 -20.83 10.75
C PHE A 271 2.92 -21.81 10.92
N MET A 272 2.66 -23.12 10.98
CA MET A 272 3.69 -24.16 11.11
C MET A 272 3.80 -24.98 9.83
N PRO A 273 4.70 -24.61 8.90
CA PRO A 273 4.96 -25.40 7.70
C PRO A 273 5.55 -26.77 8.06
N SER A 274 5.32 -27.76 7.18
CA SER A 274 5.76 -29.14 7.40
C SER A 274 7.29 -29.29 7.37
N ASN A 275 7.97 -28.54 6.50
CA ASN A 275 9.43 -28.41 6.50
C ASN A 275 9.86 -27.03 7.02
N LYS A 276 11.10 -26.91 7.50
CA LYS A 276 11.61 -25.64 8.06
C LYS A 276 11.80 -24.53 7.02
N ASP A 277 11.92 -24.90 5.75
CA ASP A 277 12.27 -24.01 4.63
C ASP A 277 11.09 -23.71 3.71
N ASP A 278 9.93 -24.35 3.93
CA ASP A 278 8.70 -24.06 3.17
C ASP A 278 8.09 -22.71 3.61
N PRO A 279 7.48 -21.95 2.68
CA PRO A 279 6.78 -20.71 3.01
C PRO A 279 5.55 -20.96 3.89
N ILE A 280 5.20 -19.99 4.73
CA ILE A 280 3.97 -20.03 5.53
C ILE A 280 2.80 -19.70 4.60
N ARG A 281 1.89 -20.66 4.38
CA ARG A 281 0.74 -20.49 3.49
C ARG A 281 -0.54 -20.27 4.28
N LEU A 282 -1.09 -19.06 4.18
CA LEU A 282 -2.37 -18.71 4.81
C LEU A 282 -3.49 -18.73 3.76
N LEU A 283 -4.50 -19.56 4.00
CA LEU A 283 -5.72 -19.55 3.19
C LEU A 283 -6.52 -18.27 3.48
N ARG A 284 -7.01 -17.62 2.43
CA ARG A 284 -7.87 -16.44 2.52
C ARG A 284 -9.10 -16.62 1.65
N GLU A 285 -10.23 -16.85 2.32
CA GLU A 285 -11.54 -17.00 1.67
C GLU A 285 -12.33 -15.68 1.60
N VAL A 286 -11.78 -14.60 2.15
CA VAL A 286 -12.37 -13.26 2.16
C VAL A 286 -11.61 -12.29 1.24
N VAL A 287 -12.35 -11.41 0.56
CA VAL A 287 -11.81 -10.29 -0.21
C VAL A 287 -12.55 -9.01 0.19
N LEU A 288 -11.79 -7.99 0.55
CA LEU A 288 -12.28 -6.63 0.74
C LEU A 288 -12.44 -5.94 -0.62
N LEU A 289 -13.62 -5.37 -0.86
CA LEU A 289 -13.97 -4.65 -2.07
C LEU A 289 -13.99 -3.14 -1.77
N THR A 290 -12.94 -2.43 -2.19
CA THR A 290 -12.77 -0.99 -1.92
C THR A 290 -11.83 -0.33 -2.92
N ASP A 291 -12.15 0.91 -3.28
CA ASP A 291 -11.28 1.79 -4.08
C ASP A 291 -10.35 2.64 -3.17
N ASP A 292 -10.66 2.76 -1.87
CA ASP A 292 -9.95 3.63 -0.93
C ASP A 292 -8.51 3.16 -0.67
N ARG A 293 -7.54 4.09 -0.77
CA ARG A 293 -6.11 3.78 -0.60
C ARG A 293 -5.75 3.45 0.86
N ASN A 294 -6.34 4.13 1.83
CA ASN A 294 -6.01 3.96 3.25
C ASN A 294 -6.55 2.63 3.77
N LEU A 295 -7.82 2.33 3.50
CA LEU A 295 -8.46 1.06 3.84
C LEU A 295 -7.74 -0.11 3.12
N ARG A 296 -7.36 0.05 1.84
CA ARG A 296 -6.54 -0.93 1.11
C ARG A 296 -5.18 -1.19 1.80
N VAL A 297 -4.47 -0.16 2.25
CA VAL A 297 -3.20 -0.32 3.00
C VAL A 297 -3.44 -0.98 4.37
N LYS A 298 -4.50 -0.59 5.10
CA LYS A 298 -4.87 -1.21 6.38
C LYS A 298 -5.24 -2.70 6.23
N ALA A 299 -5.81 -3.10 5.08
CA ALA A 299 -6.13 -4.50 4.76
C ALA A 299 -4.88 -5.32 4.42
N LEU A 300 -4.00 -4.80 3.55
CA LEU A 300 -2.75 -5.48 3.17
C LEU A 300 -1.82 -5.71 4.37
N THR A 301 -1.70 -4.72 5.27
CA THR A 301 -0.94 -4.87 6.53
C THR A 301 -1.52 -5.90 7.51
N ARG A 302 -2.75 -6.37 7.28
CA ARG A 302 -3.44 -7.42 8.05
C ARG A 302 -3.59 -8.73 7.27
N ASN A 303 -2.91 -8.88 6.14
CA ASN A 303 -3.02 -10.04 5.24
C ASN A 303 -4.45 -10.30 4.73
N VAL A 304 -5.27 -9.25 4.57
CA VAL A 304 -6.61 -9.33 3.97
C VAL A 304 -6.49 -9.02 2.47
N PRO A 305 -6.88 -9.94 1.57
CA PRO A 305 -6.94 -9.66 0.13
C PRO A 305 -7.90 -8.52 -0.19
N VAL A 306 -7.54 -7.69 -1.16
CA VAL A 306 -8.28 -6.47 -1.50
C VAL A 306 -8.24 -6.16 -2.99
N ARG A 307 -9.38 -5.77 -3.56
CA ARG A 307 -9.55 -5.36 -4.96
C ARG A 307 -10.60 -4.25 -5.09
N ASP A 308 -10.51 -3.48 -6.16
CA ASP A 308 -11.61 -2.63 -6.63
C ASP A 308 -12.74 -3.49 -7.21
N ILE A 309 -13.97 -3.00 -7.10
CA ILE A 309 -15.17 -3.74 -7.55
C ILE A 309 -15.16 -4.03 -9.06
N PRO A 310 -14.81 -3.08 -9.96
CA PRO A 310 -14.78 -3.36 -11.39
C PRO A 310 -13.78 -4.46 -11.79
N THR A 311 -12.56 -4.45 -11.23
CA THR A 311 -11.56 -5.49 -11.50
C THR A 311 -11.97 -6.83 -10.91
N PHE A 312 -12.56 -6.86 -9.71
CA PHE A 312 -13.07 -8.10 -9.13
C PHE A 312 -14.21 -8.71 -9.95
N LEU A 313 -15.18 -7.87 -10.39
CA LEU A 313 -16.28 -8.32 -11.24
C LEU A 313 -15.77 -8.90 -12.57
N LYS A 314 -14.79 -8.26 -13.20
CA LYS A 314 -14.17 -8.78 -14.42
C LYS A 314 -13.52 -10.15 -14.17
N TRP A 315 -12.73 -10.29 -13.12
CA TRP A 315 -12.11 -11.56 -12.73
C TRP A 315 -13.16 -12.67 -12.48
N ALA A 316 -14.25 -12.34 -11.80
CA ALA A 316 -15.35 -13.26 -11.51
C ALA A 316 -16.16 -13.73 -12.74
N GLN A 317 -16.04 -13.02 -13.88
CA GLN A 317 -16.62 -13.39 -15.17
C GLN A 317 -15.68 -14.24 -16.04
N GLU A 318 -14.37 -14.17 -15.80
CA GLU A 318 -13.35 -14.90 -16.55
C GLU A 318 -13.05 -16.32 -15.99
N GLY A 319 -13.44 -16.59 -14.74
CA GLY A 319 -13.30 -17.90 -14.06
C GLY A 319 -14.62 -18.62 -13.78
#